data_AF-A0A1M3QEQ2-F1
#
_entry.id   AF-A0A1M3QEQ2-F1
#
_cell.length_a   1.000
_cell.length_b   1.000
_cell.length_c   1.000
_cell.angle_alpha   90.00
_cell.angle_beta   90.00
_cell.angle_gamma   90.00
#
_symmetry.space_group_name_H-M   'P 1'
#
loop_
_entity.id
_entity.type
_entity.pdbx_description
1 polymer ?
#
loop_
_entity_poly.entity_id
_entity_poly.type
_entity_poly.pdbx_seq_one_letter_code
_entity_poly.pdbx_strand_id
1 'polypeptide(L)'
;MERKASEKTPMASNMKPSESFRYGEKMESRIMSSRLLVEVDRLESLLGDLRRLEMGTLDVSDLGDGLPTLERCSVSARRTSCLEGIVFGHPKLPDGERIFTSQIYAFLKYDGQLFGRTENRWYRLKSIRDRAGRA
;
A
#
# COMPACT_ATOMS: atom_id res chain seq x y z
N MET A 1 14.48 -71.16 -22.01
CA MET A 1 13.22 -71.19 -21.24
C MET A 1 12.62 -69.80 -21.34
N GLU A 2 11.72 -69.55 -22.31
CA GLU A 2 10.26 -69.62 -22.14
C GLU A 2 9.79 -68.63 -21.03
N ARG A 3 8.93 -67.61 -21.21
CA ARG A 3 7.80 -67.40 -22.15
C ARG A 3 7.46 -65.91 -22.36
N LYS A 4 6.74 -65.66 -23.47
CA LYS A 4 6.03 -64.43 -23.89
C LYS A 4 4.86 -64.02 -22.97
N ALA A 5 4.51 -62.73 -22.98
CA ALA A 5 3.16 -62.16 -23.19
C ALA A 5 3.31 -60.61 -23.30
N SER A 6 3.17 -59.94 -24.45
CA SER A 6 1.98 -59.64 -25.27
C SER A 6 0.90 -58.79 -24.56
N GLU A 7 0.86 -57.53 -24.99
CA GLU A 7 -0.26 -56.57 -25.11
C GLU A 7 -1.35 -56.50 -24.04
N LYS A 8 -1.59 -55.25 -23.61
CA LYS A 8 -2.94 -54.64 -23.63
C LYS A 8 -2.85 -53.12 -23.45
N THR A 9 -3.17 -52.38 -24.50
CA THR A 9 -3.72 -51.02 -24.38
C THR A 9 -5.24 -51.16 -24.22
N PRO A 10 -5.86 -50.32 -23.38
CA PRO A 10 -6.97 -49.53 -23.93
C PRO A 10 -6.89 -48.06 -23.55
N MET A 11 -7.25 -47.23 -24.52
CA MET A 11 -7.62 -45.83 -24.37
C MET A 11 -8.85 -45.71 -23.45
N ALA A 12 -8.77 -44.83 -22.46
CA ALA A 12 -9.93 -44.19 -21.87
C ALA A 12 -9.63 -42.70 -21.72
N SER A 13 -10.23 -41.91 -22.62
CA SER A 13 -10.56 -40.51 -22.39
C SER A 13 -11.31 -40.35 -21.06
N ASN A 14 -11.04 -39.28 -20.31
CA ASN A 14 -12.05 -38.38 -19.73
C ASN A 14 -11.40 -37.30 -18.82
N MET A 15 -11.60 -36.03 -19.20
CA MET A 15 -11.20 -34.79 -18.53
C MET A 15 -11.66 -34.69 -17.06
N LYS A 16 -10.95 -33.89 -16.22
CA LYS A 16 -11.42 -32.58 -15.72
C LYS A 16 -10.33 -31.77 -14.98
N PRO A 17 -10.51 -30.44 -14.87
CA PRO A 17 -9.43 -29.45 -14.77
C PRO A 17 -9.28 -28.88 -13.35
N SER A 18 -8.06 -28.82 -12.82
CA SER A 18 -7.74 -27.91 -11.71
C SER A 18 -6.28 -28.03 -11.33
N GLU A 19 -5.40 -27.20 -11.88
CA GLU A 19 -4.17 -26.76 -11.17
C GLU A 19 -3.44 -25.59 -11.86
N SER A 20 -4.17 -24.75 -12.60
CA SER A 20 -3.62 -23.50 -13.13
C SER A 20 -4.06 -22.27 -12.33
N PHE A 21 -4.32 -22.42 -11.03
CA PHE A 21 -4.69 -21.32 -10.14
C PHE A 21 -3.66 -21.21 -9.01
N ARG A 22 -2.83 -20.16 -9.08
CA ARG A 22 -1.96 -19.56 -8.05
C ARG A 22 -0.50 -19.35 -8.48
N TYR A 23 -0.29 -18.68 -9.61
CA TYR A 23 0.99 -17.98 -9.83
C TYR A 23 0.86 -16.50 -10.23
N GLY A 24 -0.37 -15.95 -10.28
CA GLY A 24 -0.61 -14.57 -10.70
C GLY A 24 -0.73 -13.51 -9.59
N GLU A 25 -1.11 -13.85 -8.36
CA GLU A 25 -1.47 -12.83 -7.35
C GLU A 25 -0.31 -12.34 -6.46
N LYS A 26 0.87 -12.98 -6.52
CA LYS A 26 1.98 -12.68 -5.60
C LYS A 26 2.94 -11.58 -6.08
N MET A 27 2.83 -11.13 -7.32
CA MET A 27 3.85 -10.25 -7.93
C MET A 27 3.52 -8.76 -7.78
N GLU A 28 2.25 -8.38 -7.75
CA GLU A 28 1.83 -6.98 -7.47
C GLU A 28 2.10 -6.57 -6.02
N SER A 29 2.05 -7.53 -5.09
CA SER A 29 2.41 -7.35 -3.68
C SER A 29 3.85 -6.88 -3.49
N ARG A 30 4.79 -7.28 -4.36
CA ARG A 30 6.23 -7.04 -4.14
C ARG A 30 6.71 -5.65 -4.57
N ILE A 31 6.02 -4.99 -5.52
CA ILE A 31 6.38 -3.64 -6.00
C ILE A 31 5.81 -2.53 -5.11
N MET A 32 4.63 -2.74 -4.52
CA MET A 32 4.07 -1.84 -3.48
C MET A 32 4.83 -1.97 -2.15
N SER A 33 5.32 -3.17 -1.83
CA SER A 33 6.04 -3.43 -0.57
C SER A 33 7.36 -2.69 -0.45
N SER A 34 8.16 -2.56 -1.50
CA SER A 34 9.46 -1.88 -1.41
C SER A 34 9.34 -0.37 -1.24
N ARG A 35 8.39 0.29 -1.91
CA ARG A 35 8.11 1.72 -1.71
C ARG A 35 7.55 2.01 -0.32
N LEU A 36 6.73 1.12 0.21
CA LEU A 36 6.17 1.28 1.55
C LEU A 36 7.26 1.15 2.62
N LEU A 37 8.21 0.23 2.46
CA LEU A 37 9.34 0.09 3.38
C LEU A 37 10.22 1.35 3.40
N VAL A 38 10.53 1.92 2.23
CA VAL A 38 11.26 3.21 2.16
C VAL A 38 10.50 4.33 2.89
N GLU A 39 9.17 4.36 2.78
CA GLU A 39 8.38 5.36 3.50
C GLU A 39 8.32 5.08 5.01
N VAL A 40 8.32 3.81 5.43
CA VAL A 40 8.44 3.44 6.85
C VAL A 40 9.75 3.97 7.43
N ASP A 41 10.88 3.66 6.80
CA ASP A 41 12.20 4.12 7.26
C ASP A 41 12.26 5.65 7.37
N ARG A 42 11.69 6.34 6.37
CA ARG A 42 11.58 7.81 6.34
C ARG A 42 10.73 8.35 7.49
N LEU A 43 9.58 7.73 7.77
CA LEU A 43 8.68 8.13 8.84
C LEU A 43 9.27 7.84 10.22
N GLU A 44 9.99 6.74 10.39
CA GLU A 44 10.69 6.41 11.64
C GLU A 44 11.80 7.40 11.92
N SER A 45 12.61 7.75 10.92
CA SER A 45 13.63 8.79 11.04
C SER A 45 13.02 10.13 11.45
N LEU A 46 11.97 10.57 10.74
CA LEU A 46 11.27 11.82 11.04
C LEU A 46 10.69 11.81 12.47
N LEU A 47 10.07 10.70 12.89
CA LEU A 47 9.52 10.59 14.24
C LEU A 47 10.63 10.66 15.31
N GLY A 48 11.78 10.04 15.05
CA GLY A 48 12.96 10.12 15.92
C GLY A 48 13.41 11.56 16.11
N ASP A 49 13.57 12.30 15.01
CA ASP A 49 14.01 13.70 15.04
C ASP A 49 13.01 14.59 15.76
N LEU A 50 11.71 14.46 15.46
CA LEU A 50 10.66 15.26 16.11
C LEU A 50 10.57 14.99 17.61
N ARG A 51 10.76 13.74 18.05
CA ARG A 51 10.80 13.40 19.48
C ARG A 51 11.99 14.03 20.17
N ARG A 52 13.18 13.97 19.57
CA ARG A 52 14.39 14.57 20.15
C ARG A 52 14.24 16.08 20.27
N LEU A 53 13.66 16.71 19.26
CA LEU A 53 13.35 18.14 19.26
C LEU A 53 12.37 18.51 20.38
N GLU A 54 11.25 17.78 20.51
CA GLU A 54 10.24 18.02 21.57
C GLU A 54 10.84 17.84 22.98
N MET A 55 11.74 16.87 23.16
CA MET A 55 12.43 16.64 24.43
C MET A 55 13.59 17.62 24.70
N GLY A 56 13.96 18.47 23.73
CA GLY A 56 15.12 19.36 23.85
C GLY A 56 16.47 18.63 23.88
N THR A 57 16.55 17.45 23.26
CA THR A 57 17.73 16.55 23.25
C THR A 57 18.44 16.49 21.90
N LEU A 58 18.08 17.38 20.97
CA LEU A 58 18.68 17.48 19.66
C LEU A 58 19.68 18.65 19.67
N ASP A 59 20.96 18.33 19.65
CA ASP A 59 22.02 19.34 19.51
C ASP A 59 22.38 19.55 18.04
N VAL A 60 22.86 20.74 17.69
CA VAL A 60 23.25 21.06 16.30
C VAL A 60 24.36 20.12 15.81
N SER A 61 25.25 19.68 16.70
CA SER A 61 26.29 18.70 16.38
C SER A 61 25.74 17.35 15.93
N ASP A 62 24.51 16.99 16.34
CA ASP A 62 23.86 15.74 15.96
C ASP A 62 23.34 15.74 14.52
N LEU A 63 23.19 16.92 13.91
CA LEU A 63 22.68 17.06 12.54
C LEU A 63 23.75 16.76 11.48
N GLY A 64 25.02 16.76 11.90
CA GLY A 64 26.19 16.51 11.05
C GLY A 64 26.50 17.64 10.06
N ASP A 65 27.69 17.59 9.48
CA ASP A 65 28.19 18.64 8.58
C ASP A 65 27.65 18.53 7.14
N GLY A 66 26.94 17.43 6.82
CA GLY A 66 26.45 17.11 5.47
C GLY A 66 25.10 17.74 5.10
N LEU A 67 24.60 18.70 5.87
CA LEU A 67 23.29 19.29 5.65
C LEU A 67 23.25 20.13 4.37
N PRO A 68 22.22 19.96 3.51
CA PRO A 68 22.06 20.82 2.35
C PRO A 68 21.69 22.25 2.77
N THR A 69 22.29 23.26 2.13
CA THR A 69 21.89 24.66 2.29
C THR A 69 20.72 25.00 1.37
N LEU A 70 19.67 25.63 1.91
CA LEU A 70 18.53 26.12 1.16
C LEU A 70 18.49 27.67 1.22
N GLU A 71 18.72 28.33 0.08
CA GLU A 71 18.71 29.80 -0.02
C GLU A 71 17.38 30.36 -0.54
N ARG A 72 17.08 31.63 -0.22
CA ARG A 72 15.87 32.36 -0.67
C ARG A 72 14.57 31.59 -0.39
N CYS A 73 14.48 30.99 0.79
CA CYS A 73 13.37 30.14 1.18
C CYS A 73 12.09 30.95 1.47
N SER A 74 10.95 30.36 1.11
CA SER A 74 9.61 30.84 1.49
C SER A 74 8.74 29.65 1.90
N VAL A 75 7.74 29.91 2.74
CA VAL A 75 6.78 28.89 3.15
C VAL A 75 5.82 28.64 1.98
N SER A 76 5.68 27.38 1.59
CA SER A 76 4.78 26.96 0.50
C SER A 76 4.04 25.68 0.84
N ALA A 77 3.00 25.35 0.08
CA ALA A 77 2.18 24.16 0.26
C ALA A 77 2.32 23.23 -0.95
N ARG A 78 2.55 21.94 -0.69
CA ARG A 78 2.64 20.90 -1.73
C ARG A 78 1.31 20.17 -1.86
N ARG A 79 0.86 19.90 -3.10
CA ARG A 79 -0.24 18.97 -3.34
C ARG A 79 0.19 17.54 -3.04
N THR A 80 -0.66 16.78 -2.35
CA THR A 80 -0.44 15.37 -2.04
C THR A 80 -1.60 14.52 -2.54
N SER A 81 -1.35 13.23 -2.76
CA SER A 81 -2.41 12.29 -3.14
C SER A 81 -3.33 12.05 -1.94
N CYS A 82 -4.61 12.34 -2.09
CA CYS A 82 -5.65 12.14 -1.08
C CYS A 82 -6.86 11.41 -1.68
N LEU A 83 -7.67 10.82 -0.82
CA LEU A 83 -9.01 10.32 -1.20
C LEU A 83 -10.01 11.47 -1.07
N GLU A 84 -10.90 11.55 -2.05
CA GLU A 84 -12.11 12.37 -2.02
C GLU A 84 -13.33 11.45 -2.06
N GLY A 85 -14.34 11.72 -1.23
CA GLY A 85 -15.57 10.94 -1.25
C GLY A 85 -16.56 11.36 -0.17
N ILE A 86 -17.68 10.62 -0.11
CA ILE A 86 -18.69 10.78 0.95
C ILE A 86 -18.32 9.90 2.14
N VAL A 87 -18.24 10.48 3.34
CA VAL A 87 -17.83 9.76 4.55
C VAL A 87 -19.01 9.28 5.38
N PHE A 88 -18.83 8.13 6.01
CA PHE A 88 -19.76 7.55 6.98
C PHE A 88 -18.98 6.94 8.15
N GLY A 89 -19.50 7.05 9.37
CA GLY A 89 -18.90 6.53 10.60
C GLY A 89 -17.61 7.23 11.03
N HIS A 90 -17.39 8.48 10.62
CA HIS A 90 -16.19 9.22 11.03
C HIS A 90 -16.34 9.76 12.46
N PRO A 91 -15.37 9.58 13.37
CA PRO A 91 -15.54 9.93 14.78
C PRO A 91 -15.66 11.43 15.07
N LYS A 92 -15.36 12.29 14.09
CA LYS A 92 -15.38 13.76 14.24
C LYS A 92 -16.19 14.50 13.17
N LEU A 93 -16.71 13.79 12.16
CA LEU A 93 -17.39 14.43 11.03
C LEU A 93 -18.76 13.77 10.87
N PRO A 94 -19.80 14.53 10.50
CA PRO A 94 -21.11 13.95 10.27
C PRO A 94 -21.12 13.07 9.02
N ASP A 95 -22.03 12.11 9.01
CA ASP A 95 -22.24 11.20 7.90
C ASP A 95 -22.86 11.93 6.70
N GLY A 96 -22.50 11.48 5.49
CA GLY A 96 -23.02 12.05 4.24
C GLY A 96 -22.24 13.25 3.71
N GLU A 97 -21.24 13.74 4.45
CA GLU A 97 -20.39 14.85 4.02
C GLU A 97 -19.36 14.43 2.96
N ARG A 98 -19.12 15.32 1.99
CA ARG A 98 -18.01 15.18 1.04
C ARG A 98 -16.73 15.71 1.68
N ILE A 99 -15.71 14.85 1.74
CA ILE A 99 -14.44 15.18 2.38
C ILE A 99 -13.26 14.96 1.44
N PHE A 100 -12.17 15.68 1.73
CA PHE A 100 -10.82 15.30 1.31
C PHE A 100 -10.08 14.74 2.52
N THR A 101 -9.43 13.60 2.34
CA THR A 101 -8.59 13.00 3.37
C THR A 101 -7.18 13.59 3.35
N SER A 102 -6.37 13.25 4.35
CA SER A 102 -4.93 13.48 4.32
C SER A 102 -4.22 12.57 3.29
N GLN A 103 -2.89 12.67 3.21
CA GLN A 103 -2.09 11.89 2.27
C GLN A 103 -2.38 10.39 2.37
N ILE A 104 -2.50 9.72 1.22
CA ILE A 104 -2.59 8.26 1.11
C ILE A 104 -1.19 7.65 1.20
N TYR A 105 -1.06 6.59 1.99
CA TYR A 105 0.16 5.79 2.13
C TYR A 105 0.04 4.41 1.50
N ALA A 106 -1.13 3.75 1.62
CA ALA A 106 -1.29 2.40 1.11
C ALA A 106 -2.75 2.05 0.81
N PHE A 107 -2.93 1.01 0.01
CA PHE A 107 -4.19 0.29 -0.15
C PHE A 107 -4.01 -1.16 0.28
N LEU A 108 -5.02 -1.70 0.93
CA LEU A 108 -5.08 -3.10 1.36
C LEU A 108 -6.37 -3.72 0.86
N LYS A 109 -6.29 -4.86 0.19
CA LYS A 109 -7.46 -5.68 -0.16
C LYS A 109 -7.49 -6.90 0.75
N TYR A 110 -8.57 -7.08 1.50
CA TYR A 110 -8.75 -8.20 2.41
C TYR A 110 -10.21 -8.66 2.37
N ASP A 111 -10.43 -9.95 2.16
CA ASP A 111 -11.77 -10.57 2.09
C ASP A 111 -12.73 -9.85 1.10
N GLY A 112 -12.22 -9.54 -0.10
CA GLY A 112 -12.98 -8.82 -1.12
C GLY A 112 -13.23 -7.33 -0.84
N GLN A 113 -12.89 -6.84 0.36
CA GLN A 113 -13.01 -5.43 0.74
C GLN A 113 -11.72 -4.66 0.45
N LEU A 114 -11.85 -3.41 0.02
CA LEU A 114 -10.73 -2.49 -0.20
C LEU A 114 -10.64 -1.48 0.96
N PHE A 115 -9.42 -1.24 1.42
CA PHE A 115 -9.11 -0.27 2.47
C PHE A 115 -8.03 0.69 2.00
N GLY A 116 -8.15 1.96 2.36
CA GLY A 116 -7.13 2.98 2.17
C GLY A 116 -6.52 3.40 3.50
N ARG A 117 -5.20 3.32 3.62
CA ARG A 117 -4.43 3.94 4.71
C ARG A 117 -4.08 5.37 4.30
N THR A 118 -4.62 6.35 5.03
CA THR A 118 -4.18 7.74 4.94
C THR A 118 -3.20 8.06 6.07
N GLU A 119 -2.75 9.29 6.22
CA GLU A 119 -1.92 9.71 7.36
C GLU A 119 -2.65 9.47 8.69
N ASN A 120 -3.94 9.83 8.75
CA ASN A 120 -4.66 9.92 10.01
C ASN A 120 -5.51 8.69 10.32
N ARG A 121 -6.04 8.00 9.30
CA ARG A 121 -6.98 6.89 9.50
C ARG A 121 -6.89 5.79 8.45
N TRP A 122 -7.60 4.71 8.72
CA TRP A 122 -8.01 3.71 7.72
C TRP A 122 -9.44 4.00 7.28
N TYR A 123 -9.69 3.88 5.98
CA TYR A 123 -11.03 3.99 5.40
C TYR A 123 -11.37 2.70 4.67
N ARG A 124 -12.59 2.19 4.90
CA ARG A 124 -13.16 1.14 4.06
C ARG A 124 -13.70 1.80 2.79
N LEU A 125 -13.25 1.34 1.63
CA LEU A 125 -13.61 1.91 0.34
C LEU A 125 -14.61 0.99 -0.35
N LYS A 126 -15.78 1.54 -0.72
CA LYS A 126 -16.81 0.80 -1.45
C LYS A 126 -16.47 0.65 -2.93
N SER A 127 -15.83 1.67 -3.50
CA SER A 127 -15.23 1.68 -4.82
C SER A 127 -14.15 2.76 -4.86
N ILE A 128 -13.19 2.61 -5.76
CA ILE A 128 -12.22 3.65 -6.06
C ILE A 128 -12.26 3.87 -7.56
N ARG A 129 -12.29 5.13 -8.00
CA ARG A 129 -12.12 5.49 -9.41
C ARG A 129 -10.74 6.09 -9.56
N ASP A 130 -10.02 5.71 -10.62
CA ASP A 130 -8.77 6.39 -10.93
C ASP A 130 -9.04 7.86 -11.31
N ARG A 131 -8.00 8.69 -11.36
CA ARG A 131 -8.13 10.12 -11.72
C ARG A 131 -8.64 10.33 -13.16
N ALA A 132 -8.66 9.28 -13.99
CA ALA A 132 -9.22 9.26 -15.33
C ALA A 132 -10.69 8.76 -15.37
N GLY A 133 -11.30 8.50 -14.20
CA GLY A 133 -12.68 8.09 -14.07
C GLY A 133 -12.94 6.60 -14.34
N ARG A 134 -11.89 5.78 -14.51
CA ARG A 134 -12.06 4.34 -14.74
C ARG A 134 -12.28 3.62 -13.42
N ALA A 135 -13.32 2.80 -13.39
CA ALA A 135 -13.72 1.96 -12.26
C ALA A 135 -13.02 0.60 -12.33
#